data_AF-A0A937W3V3-F1
#
_entry.id   AF-A0A937W3V3-F1
#
_cell.length_a   1.000
_cell.length_b   1.000
_cell.length_c   1.000
_cell.angle_alpha   90.00
_cell.angle_beta   90.00
_cell.angle_gamma   90.00
#
_symmetry.space_group_name_H-M   'P 1'
#
loop_
_entity.id
_entity.type
_entity.pdbx_description
1 polymer ?
#
loop_
_entity_poly.entity_id
_entity_poly.type
_entity_poly.pdbx_seq_one_letter_code
_entity_poly.pdbx_strand_id
1 'polypeptide(L)'
;MQEHLKYARRTVVMLSLVIGLTLTGIHTVAWGDSQARAKVVPRDANVYGSSYSEWSARWLQWLFSTPTDTNPAADTTGANCAEGQSGPVWFLAGSFGTTVTRECTVPAGKALFFPLVNGIFGAGVFDCEPTVPGTACNLAALRSAAAASMDAVTLEASVDGRPLRDLLEQRVQSPVMTFTYPPSNVFGVPPGTYAPNVADGYWLMLAPLRVGTHTLHFKAEITGGPFVGTVIEVTYHLTIAP
;
A
#
# COMPACT_ATOMS: atom_id res chain seq x y z
N MET A 1 -24.30 61.70 29.36
CA MET A 1 -24.55 61.90 30.80
C MET A 1 -23.49 61.10 31.53
N GLN A 2 -22.55 61.81 32.18
CA GLN A 2 -21.34 61.33 32.90
C GLN A 2 -20.27 60.62 32.05
N GLU A 3 -18.96 60.82 32.18
CA GLU A 3 -18.11 61.80 32.87
C GLU A 3 -16.67 61.60 32.31
N HIS A 4 -15.99 62.72 32.01
CA HIS A 4 -14.56 63.04 32.17
C HIS A 4 -13.46 61.97 31.85
N LEU A 5 -12.59 62.19 30.84
CA LEU A 5 -11.34 63.01 30.91
C LEU A 5 -10.45 62.60 32.11
N LYS A 6 -9.17 62.23 31.99
CA LYS A 6 -8.08 62.98 31.35
C LYS A 6 -6.72 62.29 31.64
N TYR A 7 -5.83 62.30 30.64
CA TYR A 7 -4.40 62.67 30.70
C TYR A 7 -3.43 61.84 31.56
N ALA A 8 -2.14 61.69 31.27
CA ALA A 8 -1.19 62.03 30.20
C ALA A 8 0.16 61.42 30.72
N ARG A 9 1.29 61.31 30.02
CA ARG A 9 2.06 62.33 29.31
C ARG A 9 3.46 61.75 29.06
N ARG A 10 4.07 62.13 27.92
CA ARG A 10 5.48 62.56 27.72
C ARG A 10 6.20 61.86 26.56
N THR A 11 6.31 62.62 25.48
CA THR A 11 7.30 62.51 24.41
C THR A 11 8.71 62.81 24.92
N VAL A 12 9.70 62.02 24.50
CA VAL A 12 11.10 62.48 24.27
C VAL A 12 11.66 61.71 23.07
N VAL A 13 12.23 62.44 22.12
CA VAL A 13 13.04 61.97 21.00
C VAL A 13 14.52 62.09 21.39
N MET A 14 15.36 61.09 21.09
CA MET A 14 16.78 61.34 20.83
C MET A 14 17.41 60.29 19.90
N LEU A 15 18.21 60.79 18.95
CA LEU A 15 18.97 60.07 17.93
C LEU A 15 20.14 59.26 18.51
N SER A 16 20.49 58.17 17.85
CA SER A 16 21.88 57.68 17.78
C SER A 16 22.13 57.07 16.40
N LEU A 17 23.09 57.66 15.69
CA LEU A 17 23.66 57.18 14.43
C LEU A 17 24.78 56.17 14.76
N VAL A 18 25.06 55.25 13.82
CA VAL A 18 26.39 54.70 13.42
C VAL A 18 26.45 53.15 13.26
N ILE A 19 26.51 52.77 11.98
CA ILE A 19 27.37 51.76 11.30
C ILE A 19 27.21 50.25 11.61
N GLY A 20 26.62 49.56 10.62
CA GLY A 20 27.22 48.44 9.88
C GLY A 20 27.41 47.08 10.58
N LEU A 21 26.72 46.04 10.08
CA LEU A 21 27.32 44.75 9.71
C LEU A 21 26.28 43.77 9.13
N THR A 22 26.62 43.22 7.96
CA THR A 22 26.14 41.99 7.30
C THR A 22 24.63 41.68 7.29
N LEU A 23 24.01 41.89 6.12
CA LEU A 23 22.90 41.05 5.66
C LEU A 23 23.41 39.61 5.51
N THR A 24 23.37 38.81 6.57
CA THR A 24 23.28 37.36 6.38
C THR A 24 21.90 37.10 5.82
N GLY A 25 21.83 36.98 4.48
CA GLY A 25 20.67 36.37 3.85
C GLY A 25 20.42 35.05 4.55
N ILE A 26 19.23 34.89 5.13
CA ILE A 26 18.72 33.57 5.48
C ILE A 26 18.58 32.87 4.13
N HIS A 27 19.62 32.16 3.71
CA HIS A 27 19.48 31.13 2.72
C HIS A 27 18.62 30.07 3.40
N THR A 28 17.31 30.12 3.14
CA THR A 28 16.56 28.87 3.10
C THR A 28 17.30 28.01 2.10
N VAL A 29 18.10 27.08 2.62
CA VAL A 29 18.54 25.94 1.84
C VAL A 29 17.24 25.20 1.56
N ALA A 30 16.59 25.53 0.46
CA ALA A 30 15.63 24.65 -0.14
C ALA A 30 16.45 23.39 -0.45
N TRP A 31 16.25 22.35 0.36
CA TRP A 31 16.68 21.02 0.00
C TRP A 31 15.93 20.70 -1.27
N GLY A 32 16.60 20.97 -2.40
CA GLY A 32 16.07 20.73 -3.72
C GLY A 32 15.59 19.29 -3.76
N ASP A 33 14.31 19.14 -4.04
CA ASP A 33 13.58 17.88 -4.11
C ASP A 33 14.07 17.09 -5.34
N SER A 34 15.32 16.65 -5.25
CA SER A 34 16.07 15.88 -6.26
C SER A 34 15.82 14.39 -6.13
N GLN A 35 14.81 14.00 -5.35
CA GLN A 35 14.23 12.68 -5.41
C GLN A 35 13.56 12.50 -6.77
N ALA A 36 14.17 11.69 -7.64
CA ALA A 36 13.51 11.23 -8.84
C ALA A 36 12.18 10.58 -8.44
N ARG A 37 11.10 10.92 -9.16
CA ARG A 37 9.77 10.42 -8.83
C ARG A 37 9.79 8.90 -8.81
N ALA A 38 9.17 8.31 -7.78
CA ALA A 38 8.86 6.89 -7.77
C ALA A 38 8.12 6.55 -9.08
N LYS A 39 8.59 5.49 -9.75
CA LYS A 39 8.07 5.11 -11.06
C LYS A 39 7.19 3.88 -10.89
N VAL A 40 5.91 4.04 -11.21
CA VAL A 40 5.00 2.91 -11.41
C VAL A 40 5.41 2.20 -12.70
N VAL A 41 5.60 0.89 -12.64
CA VAL A 41 5.88 0.08 -13.81
C VAL A 41 4.54 -0.17 -14.53
N PRO A 42 4.43 0.00 -15.86
CA PRO A 42 3.19 -0.28 -16.58
C PRO A 42 2.70 -1.73 -16.38
N ARG A 43 1.38 -1.94 -16.27
CA ARG A 43 0.77 -3.26 -16.03
C ARG A 43 1.14 -4.34 -17.06
N ASP A 44 1.39 -3.92 -18.29
CA ASP A 44 1.68 -4.76 -19.45
C ASP A 44 3.17 -5.07 -19.59
N ALA A 45 4.01 -4.47 -18.74
CA ALA A 45 5.42 -4.80 -18.68
C ALA A 45 5.62 -6.25 -18.20
N ASN A 46 6.59 -6.91 -18.82
CA ASN A 46 7.14 -8.15 -18.28
C ASN A 46 8.28 -7.79 -17.32
N VAL A 47 8.02 -7.95 -16.02
CA VAL A 47 8.96 -7.55 -14.96
C VAL A 47 9.61 -8.80 -14.39
N TYR A 48 10.94 -8.88 -14.54
CA TYR A 48 11.75 -10.03 -14.13
C TYR A 48 11.20 -11.39 -14.65
N GLY A 49 10.72 -11.42 -15.89
CA GLY A 49 10.21 -12.63 -16.53
C GLY A 49 8.74 -12.94 -16.22
N SER A 50 7.98 -12.03 -15.61
CA SER A 50 6.58 -12.29 -15.25
C SER A 50 5.66 -11.09 -15.45
N SER A 51 4.40 -11.37 -15.81
CA SER A 51 3.35 -10.35 -15.94
C SER A 51 2.86 -9.87 -14.57
N TYR A 52 2.13 -8.75 -14.54
CA TYR A 52 1.43 -8.30 -13.34
C TYR A 52 0.45 -9.34 -12.79
N SER A 53 -0.23 -10.09 -13.65
CA SER A 53 -1.17 -11.13 -13.21
C SER A 53 -0.45 -12.32 -12.57
N GLU A 54 0.75 -12.67 -13.03
CA GLU A 54 1.59 -13.68 -12.39
C GLU A 54 2.16 -13.17 -11.07
N TRP A 55 2.54 -11.88 -10.99
CA TRP A 55 2.98 -11.27 -9.74
C TRP A 55 1.87 -11.18 -8.70
N SER A 56 0.63 -10.87 -9.08
CA SER A 56 -0.51 -10.90 -8.16
C SER A 56 -0.75 -12.31 -7.61
N ALA A 57 -0.61 -13.34 -8.45
CA ALA A 57 -0.70 -14.72 -7.99
C ALA A 57 0.39 -15.10 -6.99
N ARG A 58 1.65 -14.73 -7.27
CA ARG A 58 2.77 -14.98 -6.36
C ARG A 58 2.62 -14.25 -5.02
N TRP A 59 2.16 -13.00 -5.06
CA TRP A 59 1.89 -12.24 -3.85
C TRP A 59 0.81 -12.92 -3.00
N LEU A 60 -0.28 -13.38 -3.62
CA LEU A 60 -1.35 -14.07 -2.89
C LEU A 60 -0.89 -15.39 -2.29
N GLN A 61 -0.11 -16.17 -3.06
CA GLN A 61 0.49 -17.41 -2.56
C GLN A 61 1.44 -17.16 -1.40
N TRP A 62 2.29 -16.14 -1.49
CA TRP A 62 3.16 -15.72 -0.39
C TRP A 62 2.34 -15.36 0.86
N LEU A 63 1.37 -14.46 0.72
CA LEU A 63 0.58 -13.99 1.86
C LEU A 63 -0.17 -15.15 2.54
N PHE A 64 -0.77 -16.05 1.77
CA PHE A 64 -1.59 -17.13 2.32
C PHE A 64 -0.83 -18.38 2.73
N SER A 65 0.43 -18.51 2.28
CA SER A 65 1.35 -19.49 2.84
C SER A 65 1.92 -19.09 4.21
N THR A 66 1.64 -17.88 4.68
CA THR A 66 2.17 -17.35 5.94
C THR A 66 1.15 -17.51 7.09
N PRO A 67 1.51 -18.13 8.23
CA PRO A 67 0.64 -18.24 9.40
C PRO A 67 0.17 -16.89 9.93
N THR A 68 -1.00 -16.83 10.56
CA THR A 68 -1.62 -15.59 11.03
C THR A 68 -0.70 -14.75 11.92
N ASP A 69 0.02 -15.36 12.85
CA ASP A 69 0.87 -14.67 13.83
C ASP A 69 2.05 -13.92 13.20
N THR A 70 2.55 -14.39 12.06
CA THR A 70 3.63 -13.76 11.29
C THR A 70 3.14 -13.14 9.99
N ASN A 71 1.83 -13.12 9.76
CA ASN A 71 1.27 -12.68 8.48
C ASN A 71 1.43 -11.16 8.31
N PRO A 72 2.09 -10.67 7.25
CA PRO A 72 2.35 -9.25 7.08
C PRO A 72 1.09 -8.39 6.90
N ALA A 73 -0.05 -8.97 6.50
CA ALA A 73 -1.33 -8.25 6.44
C ALA A 73 -2.02 -8.15 7.81
N ALA A 74 -1.76 -9.07 8.73
CA ALA A 74 -2.27 -9.06 10.11
C ALA A 74 -1.38 -8.24 11.06
N ASP A 75 -0.10 -8.08 10.73
CA ASP A 75 0.84 -7.25 11.47
C ASP A 75 0.49 -5.76 11.34
N THR A 76 0.28 -5.07 12.46
CA THR A 76 -0.03 -3.63 12.48
C THR A 76 1.19 -2.74 12.61
N THR A 77 2.38 -3.31 12.83
CA THR A 77 3.63 -2.60 13.13
C THR A 77 4.63 -2.63 11.97
N GLY A 78 4.59 -3.67 11.13
CA GLY A 78 5.54 -3.90 10.04
C GLY A 78 6.75 -4.77 10.41
N ALA A 79 6.83 -5.25 11.67
CA ALA A 79 7.84 -6.18 12.14
C ALA A 79 7.99 -7.45 11.25
N ASN A 80 6.91 -7.89 10.62
CA ASN A 80 6.87 -9.07 9.76
C ASN A 80 7.04 -8.76 8.27
N CYS A 81 7.37 -7.52 7.87
CA CYS A 81 7.41 -7.17 6.44
C CYS A 81 8.47 -7.94 5.62
N ALA A 82 9.45 -8.54 6.29
CA ALA A 82 10.50 -9.37 5.69
C ALA A 82 10.16 -10.87 5.63
N GLU A 83 9.00 -11.28 6.17
CA GLU A 83 8.58 -12.68 6.24
C GLU A 83 8.52 -13.31 4.85
N GLY A 84 9.22 -14.43 4.67
CA GLY A 84 9.18 -15.22 3.42
C GLY A 84 9.65 -14.49 2.14
N GLN A 85 10.32 -13.34 2.24
CA GLN A 85 10.72 -12.54 1.07
C GLN A 85 11.90 -13.17 0.32
N SER A 86 11.87 -13.13 -1.02
CA SER A 86 12.97 -13.61 -1.87
C SER A 86 12.94 -13.00 -3.27
N GLY A 87 14.04 -13.13 -4.01
CA GLY A 87 14.09 -12.69 -5.41
C GLY A 87 14.17 -11.16 -5.60
N PRO A 88 13.93 -10.65 -6.82
CA PRO A 88 14.13 -9.23 -7.14
C PRO A 88 12.94 -8.32 -6.79
N VAL A 89 11.81 -8.91 -6.40
CA VAL A 89 10.59 -8.19 -6.01
C VAL A 89 10.35 -8.39 -4.53
N TRP A 90 10.09 -7.29 -3.81
CA TRP A 90 9.70 -7.28 -2.41
C TRP A 90 8.20 -7.04 -2.31
N PHE A 91 7.50 -7.95 -1.65
CA PHE A 91 6.06 -7.82 -1.44
C PHE A 91 5.75 -6.94 -0.24
N LEU A 92 4.88 -5.94 -0.42
CA LEU A 92 4.29 -5.20 0.70
C LEU A 92 2.84 -5.62 0.87
N ALA A 93 2.42 -5.82 2.11
CA ALA A 93 1.07 -6.23 2.43
C ALA A 93 0.08 -5.06 2.41
N GLY A 94 -1.17 -5.32 1.99
CA GLY A 94 -2.31 -4.48 2.35
C GLY A 94 -2.69 -4.68 3.82
N SER A 95 -3.97 -4.54 4.15
CA SER A 95 -4.54 -4.93 5.44
C SER A 95 -5.84 -5.70 5.23
N PHE A 96 -6.36 -6.34 6.27
CA PHE A 96 -7.68 -6.98 6.25
C PHE A 96 -8.80 -5.97 6.57
N GLY A 97 -8.80 -4.82 5.87
CA GLY A 97 -9.83 -3.78 6.03
C GLY A 97 -9.60 -2.82 7.19
N THR A 98 -8.36 -2.66 7.65
CA THR A 98 -8.00 -1.77 8.76
C THR A 98 -7.02 -0.70 8.32
N THR A 99 -7.07 0.47 8.96
CA THR A 99 -6.03 1.50 8.80
C THR A 99 -4.80 1.13 9.61
N VAL A 100 -3.62 1.05 8.98
CA VAL A 100 -2.37 0.67 9.66
C VAL A 100 -1.19 1.53 9.18
N THR A 101 -0.24 1.74 10.09
CA THR A 101 1.05 2.38 9.80
C THR A 101 2.16 1.42 10.20
N ARG A 102 3.04 1.10 9.25
CA ARG A 102 4.08 0.09 9.39
C ARG A 102 5.46 0.66 9.15
N GLU A 103 6.45 0.20 9.91
CA GLU A 103 7.85 0.39 9.60
C GLU A 103 8.39 -0.85 8.88
N CYS A 104 9.12 -0.67 7.79
CA CYS A 104 9.69 -1.79 7.05
C CYS A 104 11.06 -1.46 6.47
N THR A 105 12.02 -2.36 6.66
CA THR A 105 13.33 -2.26 6.01
C THR A 105 13.35 -3.16 4.78
N VAL A 106 13.69 -2.58 3.62
CA VAL A 106 13.76 -3.29 2.33
C VAL A 106 15.19 -3.18 1.79
N PRO A 107 15.81 -4.28 1.33
CA PRO A 107 17.09 -4.21 0.66
C PRO A 107 17.03 -3.36 -0.61
N ALA A 108 18.12 -2.65 -0.91
CA ALA A 108 18.24 -1.83 -2.10
C ALA A 108 18.13 -2.67 -3.37
N GLY A 109 17.61 -2.07 -4.44
CA GLY A 109 17.48 -2.72 -5.75
C GLY A 109 16.28 -3.66 -5.89
N LYS A 110 15.42 -3.78 -4.87
CA LYS A 110 14.15 -4.52 -4.97
C LYS A 110 13.05 -3.65 -5.59
N ALA A 111 12.34 -4.18 -6.57
CA ALA A 111 11.06 -3.59 -6.97
C ALA A 111 10.03 -3.87 -5.87
N LEU A 112 9.09 -2.96 -5.62
CA LEU A 112 8.04 -3.15 -4.62
C LEU A 112 6.75 -3.56 -5.31
N PHE A 113 6.10 -4.64 -4.89
CA PHE A 113 4.82 -5.07 -5.44
C PHE A 113 3.77 -5.27 -4.35
N PHE A 114 2.60 -4.62 -4.51
CA PHE A 114 1.57 -4.61 -3.48
C PHE A 114 0.18 -4.33 -4.08
N PRO A 115 -0.90 -4.80 -3.43
CA PRO A 115 -2.25 -4.45 -3.80
C PRO A 115 -2.60 -3.07 -3.26
N LEU A 116 -3.39 -2.32 -4.04
CA LEU A 116 -4.23 -1.26 -3.50
C LEU A 116 -5.51 -1.89 -2.90
N VAL A 117 -6.13 -2.80 -3.64
CA VAL A 117 -7.26 -3.63 -3.23
C VAL A 117 -7.35 -4.84 -4.15
N ASN A 118 -7.82 -5.98 -3.63
CA ASN A 118 -8.10 -7.16 -4.41
C ASN A 118 -9.23 -7.98 -3.77
N GLY A 119 -9.89 -8.80 -4.58
CA GLY A 119 -10.89 -9.78 -4.17
C GLY A 119 -10.48 -11.17 -4.66
N ILE A 120 -10.66 -12.17 -3.81
CA ILE A 120 -10.20 -13.55 -4.04
C ILE A 120 -11.39 -14.47 -3.88
N PHE A 121 -11.51 -15.43 -4.79
CA PHE A 121 -12.61 -16.37 -4.82
C PHE A 121 -12.14 -17.79 -5.12
N GLY A 122 -12.71 -18.80 -4.46
CA GLY A 122 -12.47 -20.21 -4.77
C GLY A 122 -12.50 -21.19 -3.59
N ALA A 123 -11.85 -22.33 -3.83
CA ALA A 123 -11.92 -23.53 -3.00
C ALA A 123 -11.34 -23.33 -1.59
N GLY A 124 -10.36 -22.43 -1.43
CA GLY A 124 -9.66 -22.18 -0.17
C GLY A 124 -10.19 -21.00 0.64
N VAL A 125 -11.26 -20.34 0.17
CA VAL A 125 -11.75 -19.06 0.72
C VAL A 125 -13.27 -19.03 0.90
N PHE A 126 -13.89 -20.20 1.09
CA PHE A 126 -15.32 -20.37 1.40
C PHE A 126 -16.32 -20.01 0.28
N ASP A 127 -15.96 -20.18 -0.99
CA ASP A 127 -16.90 -20.02 -2.11
C ASP A 127 -17.41 -21.33 -2.71
N CYS A 128 -16.62 -22.40 -2.58
CA CYS A 128 -16.93 -23.70 -3.16
C CYS A 128 -16.19 -24.83 -2.43
N GLU A 129 -16.40 -26.06 -2.87
CA GLU A 129 -15.75 -27.23 -2.31
C GLU A 129 -14.20 -27.10 -2.33
N PRO A 130 -13.50 -27.60 -1.31
CA PRO A 130 -14.03 -28.37 -0.17
C PRO A 130 -14.49 -27.49 1.01
N THR A 131 -14.27 -26.17 0.99
CA THR A 131 -14.63 -25.29 2.12
C THR A 131 -16.14 -25.00 2.21
N VAL A 132 -16.87 -25.19 1.12
CA VAL A 132 -18.34 -25.19 1.09
C VAL A 132 -18.85 -26.52 0.51
N PRO A 133 -19.13 -27.53 1.37
CA PRO A 133 -19.58 -28.84 0.92
C PRO A 133 -20.86 -28.78 0.06
N GLY A 134 -20.87 -29.48 -1.09
CA GLY A 134 -22.00 -29.51 -2.02
C GLY A 134 -22.00 -28.38 -3.05
N THR A 135 -21.09 -27.41 -2.97
CA THR A 135 -20.98 -26.30 -3.92
C THR A 135 -19.80 -26.51 -4.86
N ALA A 136 -20.05 -27.00 -6.08
CA ALA A 136 -18.99 -27.23 -7.05
C ALA A 136 -18.27 -25.93 -7.46
N CYS A 137 -16.93 -25.98 -7.59
CA CYS A 137 -16.15 -24.84 -8.06
C CYS A 137 -16.35 -24.61 -9.57
N ASN A 138 -17.21 -23.65 -9.92
CA ASN A 138 -17.35 -23.19 -11.30
C ASN A 138 -16.36 -22.05 -11.59
N LEU A 139 -15.27 -22.35 -12.31
CA LEU A 139 -14.20 -21.39 -12.59
C LEU A 139 -14.68 -20.11 -13.28
N ALA A 140 -15.64 -20.20 -14.21
CA ALA A 140 -16.16 -19.03 -14.90
C ALA A 140 -16.94 -18.13 -13.93
N ALA A 141 -17.75 -18.72 -13.05
CA ALA A 141 -18.47 -17.98 -12.02
C ALA A 141 -17.51 -17.32 -11.02
N LEU A 142 -16.46 -18.03 -10.58
CA LEU A 142 -15.45 -17.47 -9.67
C LEU A 142 -14.73 -16.28 -10.29
N ARG A 143 -14.34 -16.35 -11.58
CA ARG A 143 -13.70 -15.22 -12.28
C ARG A 143 -14.63 -14.02 -12.42
N SER A 144 -15.90 -14.26 -12.75
CA SER A 144 -16.90 -13.20 -12.85
C SER A 144 -17.16 -12.55 -11.49
N ALA A 145 -17.21 -13.32 -10.40
CA ALA A 145 -17.38 -12.80 -9.05
C ALA A 145 -16.17 -11.96 -8.60
N ALA A 146 -14.95 -12.46 -8.85
CA ALA A 146 -13.72 -11.71 -8.60
C ALA A 146 -13.71 -10.38 -9.34
N ALA A 147 -14.00 -10.37 -10.64
CA ALA A 147 -14.09 -9.15 -11.42
C ALA A 147 -15.18 -8.20 -10.88
N ALA A 148 -16.40 -8.69 -10.66
CA ALA A 148 -17.50 -7.87 -10.16
C ALA A 148 -17.20 -7.21 -8.81
N SER A 149 -16.42 -7.88 -7.95
CA SER A 149 -16.00 -7.32 -6.66
C SER A 149 -15.12 -6.07 -6.76
N MET A 150 -14.48 -5.85 -7.92
CA MET A 150 -13.53 -4.76 -8.17
C MET A 150 -14.03 -3.72 -9.19
N ASP A 151 -15.30 -3.77 -9.59
CA ASP A 151 -15.85 -2.86 -10.63
C ASP A 151 -16.10 -1.43 -10.13
N ALA A 152 -16.28 -1.24 -8.81
CA ALA A 152 -16.57 0.05 -8.21
C ALA A 152 -15.62 0.31 -7.04
N VAL A 153 -14.53 1.05 -7.31
CA VAL A 153 -13.51 1.40 -6.32
C VAL A 153 -13.07 2.85 -6.46
N THR A 154 -12.61 3.45 -5.36
CA THR A 154 -11.77 4.66 -5.36
C THR A 154 -10.37 4.27 -4.87
N LEU A 155 -9.35 4.86 -5.49
CA LEU A 155 -7.94 4.52 -5.24
C LEU A 155 -7.11 5.78 -5.03
N GLU A 156 -6.25 5.74 -4.02
CA GLU A 156 -5.24 6.75 -3.75
C GLU A 156 -3.91 6.06 -3.47
N ALA A 157 -2.81 6.61 -3.97
CA ALA A 157 -1.47 6.16 -3.62
C ALA A 157 -0.47 7.31 -3.79
N SER A 158 0.53 7.36 -2.91
CA SER A 158 1.61 8.35 -2.98
C SER A 158 2.92 7.77 -2.47
N VAL A 159 4.02 8.31 -3.00
CA VAL A 159 5.37 8.09 -2.44
C VAL A 159 5.95 9.45 -2.10
N ASP A 160 6.41 9.61 -0.87
CA ASP A 160 6.97 10.84 -0.32
C ASP A 160 6.01 12.04 -0.50
N GLY A 161 4.72 11.79 -0.27
CA GLY A 161 3.64 12.77 -0.43
C GLY A 161 3.31 13.13 -1.89
N ARG A 162 3.99 12.53 -2.88
CA ARG A 162 3.73 12.77 -4.30
C ARG A 162 2.74 11.74 -4.84
N PRO A 163 1.56 12.15 -5.33
CA PRO A 163 0.56 11.21 -5.85
C PRO A 163 1.06 10.39 -7.03
N LEU A 164 0.80 9.09 -6.98
CA LEU A 164 0.91 8.18 -8.11
C LEU A 164 -0.34 8.33 -8.99
N ARG A 165 -0.19 8.07 -10.30
CA ARG A 165 -1.25 8.27 -11.30
C ARG A 165 -1.62 6.94 -11.94
N ASP A 166 -2.72 6.96 -12.69
CA ASP A 166 -3.16 5.86 -13.56
C ASP A 166 -3.40 4.55 -12.77
N LEU A 167 -3.83 4.69 -11.51
CA LEU A 167 -4.03 3.57 -10.58
C LEU A 167 -5.11 2.62 -11.07
N LEU A 168 -6.21 3.16 -11.63
CA LEU A 168 -7.30 2.38 -12.20
C LEU A 168 -6.86 1.60 -13.45
N GLU A 169 -5.77 2.00 -14.10
CA GLU A 169 -5.24 1.25 -15.23
C GLU A 169 -4.49 -0.01 -14.79
N GLN A 170 -4.06 -0.12 -13.53
CA GLN A 170 -3.25 -1.24 -13.04
C GLN A 170 -4.06 -2.45 -12.55
N ARG A 171 -5.32 -2.57 -13.00
CA ARG A 171 -6.19 -3.71 -12.70
C ARG A 171 -5.75 -4.97 -13.45
N VAL A 172 -5.64 -6.10 -12.75
CA VAL A 172 -5.37 -7.40 -13.37
C VAL A 172 -6.18 -8.52 -12.71
N GLN A 173 -6.61 -9.48 -13.53
CA GLN A 173 -7.11 -10.77 -13.07
C GLN A 173 -5.94 -11.76 -13.00
N SER A 174 -5.87 -12.54 -11.92
CA SER A 174 -4.82 -13.56 -11.75
C SER A 174 -5.03 -14.75 -12.69
N PRO A 175 -3.97 -15.54 -12.97
CA PRO A 175 -4.13 -16.93 -13.36
C PRO A 175 -4.93 -17.73 -12.33
N VAL A 176 -5.32 -18.96 -12.68
CA VAL A 176 -5.84 -19.90 -11.69
C VAL A 176 -4.71 -20.28 -10.75
N MET A 177 -4.98 -20.21 -9.45
CA MET A 177 -4.01 -20.41 -8.39
C MET A 177 -4.35 -21.64 -7.56
N THR A 178 -3.28 -22.16 -6.97
CA THR A 178 -3.34 -23.12 -5.88
C THR A 178 -2.79 -22.42 -4.63
N PHE A 179 -3.51 -22.52 -3.52
CA PHE A 179 -3.04 -22.06 -2.20
C PHE A 179 -2.64 -23.26 -1.36
N THR A 180 -1.52 -23.15 -0.65
CA THR A 180 -1.10 -24.13 0.36
C THR A 180 -1.08 -23.43 1.70
N TYR A 181 -2.07 -23.74 2.53
CA TYR A 181 -2.23 -23.09 3.82
C TYR A 181 -1.42 -23.80 4.91
N PRO A 182 -0.70 -23.04 5.75
CA PRO A 182 -0.08 -23.60 6.95
C PRO A 182 -1.13 -23.83 8.06
N PRO A 183 -0.75 -24.51 9.15
CA PRO A 183 -1.44 -24.39 10.43
C PRO A 183 -1.65 -22.92 10.83
N SER A 184 -2.79 -22.65 11.45
CA SER A 184 -3.16 -21.30 11.92
C SER A 184 -3.10 -20.25 10.80
N ASN A 185 -3.59 -20.57 9.60
CA ASN A 185 -3.69 -19.61 8.49
C ASN A 185 -4.82 -18.60 8.70
N VAL A 186 -4.77 -17.51 7.93
CA VAL A 186 -5.68 -16.35 8.05
C VAL A 186 -7.15 -16.65 7.74
N PHE A 187 -7.46 -17.76 7.05
CA PHE A 187 -8.84 -18.18 6.78
C PHE A 187 -9.36 -19.19 7.80
N GLY A 188 -8.51 -19.72 8.68
CA GLY A 188 -8.91 -20.74 9.65
C GLY A 188 -9.32 -22.08 9.02
N VAL A 189 -9.03 -22.29 7.73
CA VAL A 189 -9.27 -23.59 7.07
C VAL A 189 -8.23 -24.62 7.51
N PRO A 190 -8.51 -25.92 7.42
CA PRO A 190 -7.49 -26.94 7.69
C PRO A 190 -6.21 -26.71 6.86
N PRO A 191 -5.02 -27.04 7.41
CA PRO A 191 -3.79 -26.98 6.63
C PRO A 191 -3.90 -27.91 5.42
N GLY A 192 -3.40 -27.47 4.27
CA GLY A 192 -3.49 -28.25 3.05
C GLY A 192 -3.51 -27.41 1.79
N THR A 193 -3.68 -28.09 0.67
CA THR A 193 -3.65 -27.49 -0.66
C THR A 193 -5.06 -27.38 -1.23
N TYR A 194 -5.43 -26.18 -1.66
CA TYR A 194 -6.77 -25.84 -2.16
C TYR A 194 -6.67 -25.24 -3.56
N ALA A 195 -7.50 -25.74 -4.47
CA ALA A 195 -7.66 -25.24 -5.84
C ALA A 195 -9.06 -25.62 -6.36
N PRO A 196 -9.62 -24.86 -7.32
CA PRO A 196 -9.07 -23.64 -7.92
C PRO A 196 -9.32 -22.39 -7.05
N ASN A 197 -8.43 -21.41 -7.16
CA ASN A 197 -8.66 -20.05 -6.68
C ASN A 197 -8.34 -19.05 -7.78
N VAL A 198 -9.03 -17.91 -7.77
CA VAL A 198 -8.80 -16.78 -8.68
C VAL A 198 -8.91 -15.48 -7.91
N ALA A 199 -8.30 -14.43 -8.42
CA ALA A 199 -8.41 -13.10 -7.87
C ALA A 199 -8.49 -12.05 -8.98
N ASP A 200 -9.05 -10.90 -8.63
CA ASP A 200 -9.03 -9.69 -9.43
C ASP A 200 -8.69 -8.53 -8.50
N GLY A 201 -7.97 -7.53 -8.98
CA GLY A 201 -7.61 -6.40 -8.15
C GLY A 201 -6.74 -5.37 -8.83
N TYR A 202 -6.50 -4.28 -8.11
CA TYR A 202 -5.63 -3.18 -8.50
C TYR A 202 -4.31 -3.31 -7.76
N TRP A 203 -3.22 -3.37 -8.52
CA TRP A 203 -1.89 -3.67 -8.01
C TRP A 203 -0.90 -2.61 -8.46
N LEU A 204 0.10 -2.30 -7.67
CA LEU A 204 1.20 -1.44 -8.09
C LEU A 204 2.51 -2.21 -8.00
N MET A 205 3.32 -2.05 -9.06
CA MET A 205 4.75 -2.29 -8.98
C MET A 205 5.50 -0.96 -9.06
N LEU A 206 6.34 -0.70 -8.07
CA LEU A 206 7.29 0.40 -8.09
C LEU A 206 8.66 -0.11 -8.51
N ALA A 207 9.30 0.60 -9.43
CA ALA A 207 10.74 0.42 -9.66
C ALA A 207 11.51 0.63 -8.34
N PRO A 208 12.72 0.03 -8.19
CA PRO A 208 13.48 0.14 -6.95
C PRO A 208 13.64 1.59 -6.49
N LEU A 209 13.27 1.82 -5.24
CA LEU A 209 13.48 3.10 -4.58
C LEU A 209 14.97 3.29 -4.28
N ARG A 210 15.38 4.54 -4.08
CA ARG A 210 16.76 4.88 -3.73
C ARG A 210 17.03 4.46 -2.28
N VAL A 211 18.30 4.24 -1.94
CA VAL A 211 18.71 4.05 -0.55
C VAL A 211 18.31 5.27 0.28
N GLY A 212 17.71 5.04 1.46
CA GLY A 212 17.20 6.08 2.33
C GLY A 212 15.79 5.80 2.86
N THR A 213 15.17 6.83 3.45
CA THR A 213 13.82 6.74 4.00
C THR A 213 12.79 7.21 2.97
N HIS A 214 11.71 6.46 2.84
CA HIS A 214 10.56 6.80 2.01
C HIS A 214 9.24 6.59 2.76
N THR A 215 8.22 7.34 2.40
CA THR A 215 6.85 7.08 2.87
C THR A 215 5.97 6.66 1.70
N LEU A 216 5.50 5.42 1.72
CA LEU A 216 4.48 4.92 0.81
C LEU A 216 3.13 4.98 1.53
N HIS A 217 2.16 5.70 0.99
CA HIS A 217 0.78 5.66 1.46
C HIS A 217 -0.12 5.17 0.34
N PHE A 218 -1.08 4.32 0.67
CA PHE A 218 -2.16 3.96 -0.25
C PHE A 218 -3.46 3.72 0.48
N LYS A 219 -4.55 4.02 -0.22
CA LYS A 219 -5.91 3.83 0.22
C LYS A 219 -6.77 3.30 -0.91
N ALA A 220 -7.66 2.39 -0.59
CA ALA A 220 -8.71 1.95 -1.48
C ALA A 220 -10.03 1.82 -0.73
N GLU A 221 -11.12 2.20 -1.39
CA GLU A 221 -12.48 1.99 -0.89
C GLU A 221 -13.31 1.28 -1.97
N ILE A 222 -13.99 0.21 -1.58
CA ILE A 222 -14.97 -0.47 -2.44
C ILE A 222 -16.29 0.30 -2.33
N THR A 223 -16.73 0.90 -3.43
CA THR A 223 -17.90 1.80 -3.47
C THR A 223 -19.16 1.15 -4.04
N GLY A 224 -19.10 -0.13 -4.42
CA GLY A 224 -20.24 -0.90 -4.90
C GLY A 224 -20.03 -2.40 -4.82
N GLY A 225 -21.10 -3.16 -5.09
CA GLY A 225 -21.07 -4.61 -5.03
C GLY A 225 -21.14 -5.19 -3.61
N PRO A 226 -20.83 -6.48 -3.43
CA PRO A 226 -21.08 -7.21 -2.18
C PRO A 226 -20.19 -6.77 -1.01
N PHE A 227 -19.07 -6.09 -1.28
CA PHE A 227 -18.11 -5.64 -0.26
C PHE A 227 -18.07 -4.12 -0.10
N VAL A 228 -19.14 -3.43 -0.48
CA VAL A 228 -19.26 -1.96 -0.37
C VAL A 228 -18.96 -1.46 1.05
N GLY A 229 -18.24 -0.35 1.15
CA GLY A 229 -17.81 0.24 2.42
C GLY A 229 -16.53 -0.34 3.00
N THR A 230 -15.94 -1.37 2.36
CA THR A 230 -14.61 -1.86 2.74
C THR A 230 -13.56 -0.81 2.41
N VAL A 231 -12.80 -0.39 3.42
CA VAL A 231 -11.68 0.55 3.28
C VAL A 231 -10.39 -0.14 3.68
N ILE A 232 -9.38 -0.05 2.81
CA ILE A 232 -8.00 -0.43 3.09
C ILE A 232 -7.20 0.86 3.08
N GLU A 233 -6.47 1.15 4.16
CA GLU A 233 -5.57 2.30 4.22
C GLU A 233 -4.28 1.92 4.92
N VAL A 234 -3.16 2.07 4.23
CA VAL A 234 -1.86 1.60 4.70
C VAL A 234 -0.82 2.67 4.46
N THR A 235 -0.07 3.00 5.52
CA THR A 235 1.15 3.78 5.43
C THR A 235 2.34 2.89 5.75
N TYR A 236 3.35 2.89 4.88
CA TYR A 236 4.66 2.32 5.15
C TYR A 236 5.71 3.43 5.29
N HIS A 237 6.41 3.43 6.40
CA HIS A 237 7.71 4.09 6.55
C HIS A 237 8.79 3.09 6.14
N LEU A 238 9.27 3.24 4.91
CA LEU A 238 10.24 2.36 4.30
C LEU A 238 11.66 2.87 4.58
N THR A 239 12.54 1.97 5.02
CA THR A 239 13.99 2.18 5.01
C THR A 239 14.60 1.30 3.94
N ILE A 240 15.12 1.90 2.88
CA ILE A 240 15.83 1.19 1.82
C ILE A 240 17.31 1.09 2.20
N ALA A 241 17.76 -0.10 2.56
CA ALA A 241 19.09 -0.36 3.09
C ALA A 241 19.99 -1.08 2.05
N PRO A 242 21.31 -0.81 2.03
CA PRO A 242 22.25 -1.49 1.14
C PRO A 242 22.27 -3.01 1.25
#